data_AF-A0A1F8SKZ5-F1
#
_entry.id   AF-A0A1F8SKZ5-F1
#
_cell.length_a   1.000
_cell.length_b   1.000
_cell.length_c   1.000
_cell.angle_alpha   90.00
_cell.angle_beta   90.00
_cell.angle_gamma   90.00
#
_symmetry.space_group_name_H-M   'P 1'
#
loop_
_entity.id
_entity.type
_entity.pdbx_description
1 polymer ?
#
loop_
_entity_poly.entity_id
_entity_poly.type
_entity_poly.pdbx_seq_one_letter_code
_entity_poly.pdbx_strand_id
1 'polypeptide(L)'
;MTTGWKYGKILKERLLTLEEPGKALLFDADKGLVEDITQKFDVATAARSLQGKDDKEAYKALEDLGKKLMKLTIELADTKYLDRTGEMVEKVYKQTGISFPHRLGRYVELSIFGLRPTDRWNISRATTKELVLQVSACAVHKALEEVGIKGLPCKGFCFASFEAAAEKTGDHINIEMPKTLPQNGMCEFHISV
;
A
#
# COMPACT_ATOMS: atom_id res chain seq x y z
N MET A 1 0.24 -44.97 -16.38
CA MET A 1 1.54 -44.42 -15.97
C MET A 1 1.28 -43.20 -15.09
N THR A 2 1.35 -43.36 -13.77
CA THR A 2 1.19 -42.25 -12.82
C THR A 2 2.56 -41.60 -12.60
N THR A 3 2.78 -40.45 -13.22
CA THR A 3 3.93 -39.58 -12.95
C THR A 3 3.80 -39.01 -11.54
N GLY A 4 4.28 -39.77 -10.55
CA GLY A 4 4.40 -39.30 -9.18
C GLY A 4 5.43 -38.19 -9.12
N TRP A 5 4.97 -36.94 -9.00
CA TRP A 5 5.81 -35.81 -8.65
C TRP A 5 6.53 -36.15 -7.33
N LYS A 6 7.83 -36.45 -7.41
CA LYS A 6 8.66 -36.59 -6.21
C LYS A 6 8.86 -35.19 -5.65
N TYR A 7 7.96 -34.76 -4.78
CA TYR A 7 8.23 -33.62 -3.92
C TYR A 7 9.57 -33.90 -3.22
N GLY A 8 10.52 -32.98 -3.36
CA GLY A 8 11.83 -33.10 -2.71
C GLY A 8 11.66 -33.36 -1.23
N LYS A 9 12.56 -34.17 -0.64
CA LYS A 9 12.51 -34.50 0.79
C LYS A 9 12.52 -33.19 1.58
N ILE A 10 11.46 -32.95 2.35
CA ILE A 10 11.34 -31.74 3.17
C ILE A 10 12.50 -31.72 4.17
N LEU A 11 13.37 -30.72 4.04
CA LEU A 11 14.48 -30.50 4.96
C LEU A 11 13.92 -29.81 6.20
N LYS A 12 13.57 -30.60 7.22
CA LYS A 12 12.93 -30.11 8.45
C LYS A 12 13.74 -29.01 9.13
N GLU A 13 15.07 -29.11 9.13
CA GLU A 13 15.96 -28.06 9.64
C GLU A 13 15.92 -26.73 8.85
N ARG A 14 15.36 -26.72 7.63
CA ARG A 14 15.16 -25.51 6.81
C ARG A 14 13.71 -25.04 6.83
N LEU A 15 12.79 -25.80 7.43
CA LEU A 15 11.43 -25.35 7.65
C LEU A 15 11.45 -24.27 8.73
N LEU A 16 10.96 -23.09 8.38
CA LEU A 16 10.57 -22.12 9.40
C LEU A 16 9.29 -22.64 10.04
N THR A 17 9.34 -22.91 11.34
CA THR A 17 8.13 -23.11 12.14
C THR A 17 7.43 -21.75 12.29
N LEU A 18 6.10 -21.76 12.34
CA LEU A 18 5.31 -20.54 12.61
C LEU A 18 5.68 -19.90 13.96
N GLU A 19 6.36 -20.63 14.84
CA GLU A 19 6.76 -20.21 16.17
C GLU A 19 8.29 -20.34 16.27
N GLU A 20 9.00 -19.21 16.42
CA GLU A 20 10.36 -19.20 16.95
C GLU A 20 10.24 -19.14 18.48
N PRO A 21 10.66 -20.19 19.23
CA PRO A 21 10.49 -20.22 20.67
C PRO A 21 11.11 -19.00 21.35
N GLY A 22 10.29 -18.23 22.08
CA GLY A 22 10.73 -17.08 22.86
C GLY A 22 10.81 -15.74 22.12
N LYS A 23 10.39 -15.65 20.84
CA LYS A 23 10.22 -14.36 20.15
C LYS A 23 8.76 -14.04 19.91
N ALA A 24 8.33 -12.84 20.31
CA ALA A 24 7.03 -12.31 19.91
C ALA A 24 7.04 -12.07 18.40
N LEU A 25 6.13 -12.73 17.68
CA LEU A 25 5.93 -12.51 16.25
C LEU A 25 4.81 -11.50 16.11
N LEU A 26 5.18 -10.25 15.81
CA LEU A 26 4.22 -9.21 15.48
C LEU A 26 3.76 -9.43 14.03
N PHE A 27 2.46 -9.52 13.87
CA PHE A 27 1.74 -9.56 12.60
C PHE A 27 0.85 -8.32 12.52
N ASP A 28 0.48 -7.93 11.31
CA ASP A 28 -0.28 -6.72 10.98
C ASP A 28 0.47 -5.40 11.19
N ALA A 29 -0.18 -4.30 10.82
CA ALA A 29 0.34 -2.95 11.02
C ALA A 29 0.41 -2.62 12.52
N ASP A 30 1.61 -2.33 13.02
CA ASP A 30 1.81 -1.89 14.41
C ASP A 30 1.02 -0.60 14.68
N LYS A 31 0.38 -0.48 15.86
CA LYS A 31 -0.38 0.72 16.23
C LYS A 31 0.51 1.97 16.24
N GLY A 32 1.77 1.84 16.63
CA GLY A 32 2.75 2.93 16.58
C GLY A 32 3.00 3.44 15.17
N LEU A 33 2.92 2.59 14.14
CA LEU A 33 3.01 3.03 12.74
C LEU A 33 1.85 3.96 12.38
N VAL A 34 0.64 3.60 12.81
CA VAL A 34 -0.56 4.44 12.62
C VAL A 34 -0.40 5.77 13.36
N GLU A 35 0.05 5.73 14.60
CA GLU A 35 0.29 6.94 15.41
C GLU A 35 1.33 7.87 14.77
N ASP A 36 2.50 7.33 14.38
CA ASP A 36 3.57 8.13 13.77
C ASP A 36 3.17 8.73 12.41
N ILE A 37 2.39 8.00 11.61
CA ILE A 37 1.89 8.51 10.33
C ILE A 37 0.81 9.57 10.56
N THR A 38 -0.20 9.29 11.37
CA THR A 38 -1.30 10.24 11.62
C THR A 38 -0.84 11.51 12.35
N GLN A 39 0.20 11.44 13.18
CA GLN A 39 0.81 12.62 13.79
C GLN A 39 1.48 13.54 12.76
N LYS A 40 2.10 12.96 11.71
CA LYS A 40 2.78 13.72 10.65
C LYS A 40 1.86 14.11 9.49
N PHE A 41 0.75 13.38 9.32
CA PHE A 41 -0.17 13.54 8.21
C PHE A 41 -1.61 13.63 8.70
N ASP A 42 -2.08 14.87 8.87
CA ASP A 42 -3.50 15.16 9.09
C ASP A 42 -4.20 15.44 7.75
N VAL A 43 -5.05 14.51 7.34
CA VAL A 43 -5.84 14.58 6.10
C VAL A 43 -6.77 15.80 6.07
N ALA A 44 -7.37 16.17 7.20
CA ALA A 44 -8.30 17.30 7.26
C ALA A 44 -7.55 18.63 7.09
N THR A 45 -6.41 18.78 7.75
CA THR A 45 -5.55 19.97 7.57
C THR A 45 -5.00 20.04 6.14
N ALA A 46 -4.57 18.92 5.56
CA ALA A 46 -4.12 18.86 4.18
C ALA A 46 -5.24 19.30 3.21
N ALA A 47 -6.47 18.79 3.38
CA ALA A 47 -7.61 19.19 2.55
C ALA A 47 -7.91 20.68 2.65
N ARG A 48 -7.97 21.25 3.86
CA ARG A 48 -8.18 22.70 4.07
C ARG A 48 -7.12 23.57 3.40
N SER A 49 -5.86 23.11 3.37
CA SER A 49 -4.76 23.82 2.72
C SER A 49 -4.90 23.92 1.19
N LEU A 50 -5.80 23.14 0.60
CA LEU A 50 -6.09 23.11 -0.83
C LEU A 50 -7.33 23.93 -1.20
N GLN A 51 -8.05 24.48 -0.21
CA GLN A 51 -9.23 25.27 -0.47
C GLN A 51 -8.89 26.53 -1.29
N GLY A 52 -9.62 26.75 -2.37
CA GLY A 52 -9.40 27.90 -3.26
C GLY A 52 -8.26 27.74 -4.27
N LYS A 53 -7.52 26.63 -4.24
CA LYS A 53 -6.55 26.28 -5.29
C LYS A 53 -7.28 25.76 -6.54
N ASP A 54 -6.65 25.94 -7.70
CA ASP A 54 -7.17 25.34 -8.92
C ASP A 54 -6.91 23.82 -8.97
N ASP A 55 -7.55 23.12 -9.92
CA ASP A 55 -7.45 21.66 -10.05
C ASP A 55 -6.01 21.17 -10.29
N LYS A 56 -5.18 21.93 -11.01
CA LYS A 56 -3.79 21.53 -11.30
C LYS A 56 -2.91 21.69 -10.08
N GLU A 57 -3.07 22.80 -9.36
CA GLU A 57 -2.37 23.05 -8.10
C GLU A 57 -2.76 22.04 -7.03
N ALA A 58 -4.06 21.75 -6.91
CA ALA A 58 -4.57 20.73 -5.99
C ALA A 58 -4.02 19.34 -6.33
N TYR A 59 -4.04 18.97 -7.63
CA TYR A 59 -3.45 17.71 -8.09
C TYR A 59 -1.96 17.62 -7.73
N LYS A 60 -1.17 18.67 -8.04
CA LYS A 60 0.27 18.68 -7.78
C LYS A 60 0.59 18.57 -6.29
N ALA A 61 -0.14 19.31 -5.45
CA ALA A 61 0.03 19.25 -4.01
C ALA A 61 -0.32 17.86 -3.45
N LEU A 62 -1.37 17.22 -3.97
CA LEU A 62 -1.76 15.86 -3.59
C LEU A 62 -0.78 14.80 -4.08
N GLU A 63 -0.20 14.97 -5.27
CA GLU A 63 0.89 14.13 -5.79
C GLU A 63 2.11 14.17 -4.87
N ASP A 64 2.55 15.37 -4.49
CA ASP A 64 3.69 15.57 -3.58
C ASP A 64 3.39 15.00 -2.18
N LEU A 65 2.15 15.15 -1.71
CA LEU A 65 1.72 14.58 -0.44
C LEU A 65 1.75 13.05 -0.47
N GLY A 66 1.28 12.42 -1.55
CA GLY A 66 1.32 10.97 -1.74
C GLY A 66 2.75 10.43 -1.70
N LYS A 67 3.68 11.09 -2.41
CA LYS A 67 5.11 10.75 -2.36
C LYS A 67 5.69 10.84 -0.95
N LYS A 68 5.38 11.91 -0.22
CA LYS A 68 5.86 12.11 1.15
C LYS A 68 5.31 11.06 2.11
N LEU A 69 4.01 10.75 2.02
CA LEU A 69 3.41 9.70 2.84
C LEU A 69 4.09 8.35 2.58
N MET A 70 4.20 7.96 1.31
CA MET A 70 4.75 6.64 0.99
C MET A 70 6.21 6.52 1.43
N LYS A 71 7.02 7.58 1.24
CA LYS A 71 8.41 7.60 1.74
C LYS A 71 8.48 7.42 3.26
N LEU A 72 7.64 8.11 4.02
CA LEU A 72 7.57 7.91 5.47
C LEU A 72 7.11 6.49 5.82
N THR A 73 6.09 5.97 5.12
CA THR A 73 5.56 4.62 5.34
C THR A 73 6.66 3.58 5.15
N ILE A 74 7.44 3.68 4.05
CA ILE A 74 8.58 2.81 3.77
C ILE A 74 9.64 2.92 4.86
N GLU A 75 10.03 4.14 5.25
CA GLU A 75 11.03 4.36 6.31
C GLU A 75 10.61 3.68 7.61
N LEU A 76 9.37 3.92 8.06
CA LEU A 76 8.82 3.36 9.30
C LEU A 76 8.68 1.83 9.22
N ALA A 77 8.17 1.32 8.10
CA ALA A 77 7.93 -0.11 7.90
C ALA A 77 9.22 -0.94 7.75
N ASP A 78 10.33 -0.33 7.32
CA ASP A 78 11.62 -1.01 7.16
C ASP A 78 12.53 -0.87 8.38
N THR A 79 12.28 0.12 9.25
CA THR A 79 13.17 0.42 10.39
C THR A 79 12.50 0.13 11.73
N LYS A 80 11.53 0.95 12.12
CA LYS A 80 10.94 0.95 13.46
C LYS A 80 9.87 -0.14 13.63
N TYR A 81 9.16 -0.47 12.55
CA TYR A 81 7.99 -1.35 12.56
C TYR A 81 8.10 -2.49 11.54
N LEU A 82 9.31 -3.04 11.38
CA LEU A 82 9.49 -4.24 10.57
C LEU A 82 8.82 -5.43 11.27
N ASP A 83 7.73 -5.91 10.67
CA ASP A 83 6.95 -7.04 11.13
C ASP A 83 7.39 -8.35 10.45
N ARG A 84 6.89 -9.49 10.95
CA ARG A 84 7.25 -10.79 10.38
C ARG A 84 6.81 -10.93 8.92
N THR A 85 5.72 -10.29 8.51
CA THR A 85 5.29 -10.28 7.11
C THR A 85 6.33 -9.60 6.24
N GLY A 86 6.83 -8.43 6.65
CA GLY A 86 7.90 -7.72 5.95
C GLY A 86 9.18 -8.55 5.81
N GLU A 87 9.63 -9.17 6.89
CA GLU A 87 10.79 -10.07 6.85
C GLU A 87 10.61 -11.22 5.85
N MET A 88 9.43 -11.84 5.86
CA MET A 88 9.13 -12.98 4.99
C MET A 88 9.03 -12.58 3.53
N VAL A 89 8.40 -11.44 3.23
CA VAL A 89 8.29 -10.89 1.87
C VAL A 89 9.68 -10.61 1.30
N GLU A 90 10.56 -9.95 2.06
CA GLU A 90 11.95 -9.69 1.63
C GLU A 90 12.77 -10.97 1.47
N LYS A 91 12.55 -11.96 2.33
CA LYS A 91 13.22 -13.26 2.22
C LYS A 91 12.80 -14.02 0.96
N VAL A 92 11.51 -14.08 0.66
CA VAL A 92 10.98 -14.72 -0.55
C VAL A 92 11.55 -14.05 -1.79
N TYR A 93 11.59 -12.71 -1.82
CA TYR A 93 12.20 -11.98 -2.92
C TYR A 93 13.68 -12.34 -3.10
N LYS A 94 14.49 -12.33 -2.03
CA LYS A 94 15.91 -12.72 -2.10
C LYS A 94 16.13 -14.16 -2.61
N GLN A 95 15.17 -15.06 -2.34
CA GLN A 95 15.29 -16.48 -2.73
C GLN A 95 14.77 -16.77 -4.14
N THR A 96 13.77 -16.01 -4.61
CA THR A 96 13.03 -16.34 -5.85
C THR A 96 13.19 -15.30 -6.94
N GLY A 97 13.62 -14.09 -6.61
CA GLY A 97 13.60 -12.93 -7.49
C GLY A 97 12.20 -12.35 -7.73
N ILE A 98 11.14 -12.93 -7.17
CA ILE A 98 9.75 -12.48 -7.35
C ILE A 98 9.49 -11.33 -6.37
N SER A 99 9.39 -10.11 -6.90
CA SER A 99 9.12 -8.88 -6.14
C SER A 99 7.62 -8.55 -6.09
N PHE A 100 7.02 -8.37 -7.26
CA PHE A 100 5.61 -8.07 -7.44
C PHE A 100 4.73 -9.33 -7.23
N PRO A 101 3.54 -9.23 -6.60
CA PRO A 101 2.92 -8.00 -6.09
C PRO A 101 3.31 -7.71 -4.64
N HIS A 102 3.91 -8.66 -3.93
CA HIS A 102 3.93 -8.67 -2.47
C HIS A 102 4.76 -7.55 -1.85
N ARG A 103 5.91 -7.21 -2.44
CA ARG A 103 6.74 -6.11 -1.91
C ARG A 103 6.02 -4.76 -2.05
N LEU A 104 5.47 -4.48 -3.22
CA LEU A 104 4.70 -3.27 -3.48
C LEU A 104 3.42 -3.24 -2.63
N GLY A 105 2.68 -4.35 -2.65
CA GLY A 105 1.42 -4.53 -1.93
C GLY A 105 1.57 -4.23 -0.45
N ARG A 106 2.64 -4.73 0.20
CA ARG A 106 2.93 -4.43 1.61
C ARG A 106 2.93 -2.93 1.90
N TYR A 107 3.68 -2.13 1.15
CA TYR A 107 3.75 -0.69 1.40
C TYR A 107 2.43 0.02 1.10
N VAL A 108 1.72 -0.43 0.06
CA VAL A 108 0.38 0.09 -0.27
C VAL A 108 -0.58 -0.15 0.89
N GLU A 109 -0.66 -1.38 1.39
CA GLU A 109 -1.54 -1.75 2.50
C GLU A 109 -1.17 -1.00 3.80
N LEU A 110 0.13 -0.94 4.13
CA LEU A 110 0.61 -0.21 5.30
C LEU A 110 0.33 1.29 5.21
N SER A 111 0.42 1.90 4.02
CA SER A 111 0.08 3.32 3.84
C SER A 111 -1.40 3.59 4.08
N ILE A 112 -2.27 2.64 3.71
CA ILE A 112 -3.72 2.72 3.91
C ILE A 112 -4.05 2.55 5.39
N PHE A 113 -3.52 1.52 6.04
CA PHE A 113 -3.72 1.33 7.47
C PHE A 113 -3.16 2.47 8.30
N GLY A 114 -1.97 2.95 7.92
CA GLY A 114 -1.25 4.01 8.61
C GLY A 114 -1.96 5.36 8.56
N LEU A 115 -2.40 5.79 7.37
CA LEU A 115 -3.05 7.10 7.22
C LEU A 115 -4.55 7.06 7.51
N ARG A 116 -5.22 5.98 7.09
CA ARG A 116 -6.68 5.92 6.96
C ARG A 116 -7.23 4.56 7.47
N PRO A 117 -7.02 4.22 8.75
CA PRO A 117 -7.31 2.90 9.30
C PRO A 117 -8.79 2.50 9.24
N THR A 118 -9.71 3.46 9.13
CA THR A 118 -11.16 3.21 9.06
C THR A 118 -11.69 3.07 7.63
N ASP A 119 -10.82 3.21 6.63
CA ASP A 119 -11.24 3.14 5.24
C ASP A 119 -11.60 1.70 4.84
N ARG A 120 -12.56 1.59 3.92
CA ARG A 120 -13.00 0.29 3.39
C ARG A 120 -12.32 0.06 2.05
N TRP A 121 -11.51 -0.99 2.00
CA TRP A 121 -10.77 -1.38 0.82
C TRP A 121 -10.60 -2.89 0.74
N ASN A 122 -10.23 -3.38 -0.43
CA ASN A 122 -10.06 -4.79 -0.73
C ASN A 122 -8.99 -4.99 -1.80
N ILE A 123 -8.26 -6.09 -1.75
CA ILE A 123 -7.44 -6.57 -2.87
C ILE A 123 -8.23 -7.67 -3.57
N SER A 124 -8.83 -7.37 -4.72
CA SER A 124 -9.65 -8.35 -5.45
C SER A 124 -8.81 -9.31 -6.28
N ARG A 125 -7.54 -8.96 -6.55
CA ARG A 125 -6.58 -9.80 -7.29
C ARG A 125 -5.16 -9.45 -6.87
N ALA A 126 -4.34 -10.46 -6.60
CA ALA A 126 -2.91 -10.32 -6.34
C ALA A 126 -2.16 -11.49 -6.97
N THR A 127 -1.57 -11.26 -8.14
CA THR A 127 -0.76 -12.23 -8.88
C THR A 127 0.61 -11.62 -9.17
N THR A 128 1.55 -12.43 -9.64
CA THR A 128 2.89 -11.96 -10.05
C THR A 128 2.89 -10.99 -11.24
N LYS A 129 1.72 -10.70 -11.83
CA LYS A 129 1.55 -9.81 -12.99
C LYS A 129 0.54 -8.69 -12.77
N GLU A 130 -0.36 -8.84 -11.81
CA GLU A 130 -1.45 -7.91 -11.60
C GLU A 130 -1.87 -7.84 -10.12
N LEU A 131 -2.04 -6.62 -9.62
CA LEU A 131 -2.62 -6.27 -8.33
C LEU A 131 -3.82 -5.36 -8.56
N VAL A 132 -5.00 -5.75 -8.09
CA VAL A 132 -6.22 -4.95 -8.18
C VAL A 132 -6.65 -4.52 -6.78
N LEU A 133 -6.55 -3.22 -6.52
CA LEU A 133 -6.96 -2.57 -5.28
C LEU A 133 -8.29 -1.85 -5.47
N GLN A 134 -9.26 -2.14 -4.61
CA GLN A 134 -10.56 -1.47 -4.57
C GLN A 134 -10.68 -0.68 -3.28
N VAL A 135 -11.10 0.59 -3.38
CA VAL A 135 -11.32 1.49 -2.24
C VAL A 135 -12.75 2.00 -2.31
N SER A 136 -13.63 1.51 -1.44
CA SER A 136 -15.07 1.84 -1.40
C SER A 136 -15.43 2.91 -0.38
N ALA A 137 -14.56 3.17 0.60
CA ALA A 137 -14.64 4.36 1.46
C ALA A 137 -13.24 4.98 1.59
N CYS A 138 -13.13 6.29 1.36
CA CYS A 138 -11.86 7.00 1.32
C CYS A 138 -11.90 8.29 2.14
N ALA A 139 -11.18 8.34 3.26
CA ALA A 139 -11.07 9.51 4.13
C ALA A 139 -10.48 10.72 3.41
N VAL A 140 -9.51 10.52 2.50
CA VAL A 140 -8.91 11.61 1.72
C VAL A 140 -9.94 12.25 0.80
N HIS A 141 -10.71 11.44 0.07
CA HIS A 141 -11.76 11.96 -0.80
C HIS A 141 -12.83 12.71 0.01
N LYS A 142 -13.30 12.10 1.10
CA LYS A 142 -14.30 12.70 1.99
C LYS A 142 -13.84 14.06 2.52
N ALA A 143 -12.60 14.17 2.99
CA ALA A 143 -12.06 15.42 3.51
C ALA A 143 -11.98 16.52 2.43
N LEU A 144 -11.68 16.15 1.18
CA LEU A 144 -11.67 17.09 0.05
C LEU A 144 -13.09 17.56 -0.31
N GLU A 145 -14.08 16.65 -0.30
CA GLU A 145 -15.47 17.01 -0.54
C GLU A 145 -16.00 17.96 0.54
N GLU A 146 -15.64 17.74 1.81
CA GLU A 146 -16.04 18.58 2.94
C GLU A 146 -15.54 20.04 2.83
N VAL A 147 -14.41 20.26 2.15
CA VAL A 147 -13.88 21.62 1.88
C VAL A 147 -14.28 22.16 0.51
N GLY A 148 -15.18 21.47 -0.20
CA GLY A 148 -15.74 21.91 -1.47
C GLY A 148 -14.88 21.64 -2.70
N ILE A 149 -13.81 20.84 -2.58
CA ILE A 149 -12.98 20.42 -3.72
C ILE A 149 -13.71 19.28 -4.42
N LYS A 150 -14.12 19.53 -5.67
CA LYS A 150 -14.87 18.57 -6.50
C LYS A 150 -13.92 17.80 -7.43
N GLY A 151 -14.46 16.75 -8.05
CA GLY A 151 -13.71 15.92 -8.99
C GLY A 151 -12.84 14.89 -8.29
N LEU A 152 -11.71 14.54 -8.91
CA LEU A 152 -10.81 13.50 -8.41
C LEU A 152 -9.32 13.90 -8.40
N PRO A 153 -8.95 15.09 -7.87
CA PRO A 153 -7.53 15.48 -7.78
C PRO A 153 -6.75 14.54 -6.84
N CYS A 154 -7.43 13.86 -5.91
CA CYS A 154 -6.86 12.82 -5.05
C CYS A 154 -6.35 11.58 -5.79
N LYS A 155 -6.65 11.41 -7.09
CA LYS A 155 -5.99 10.35 -7.88
C LYS A 155 -4.48 10.55 -7.95
N GLY A 156 -4.01 11.80 -7.99
CA GLY A 156 -2.59 12.14 -7.97
C GLY A 156 -1.90 11.65 -6.71
N PHE A 157 -2.58 11.73 -5.57
CA PHE A 157 -2.09 11.18 -4.31
C PHE A 157 -1.90 9.66 -4.37
N CYS A 158 -2.90 8.91 -4.83
CA CYS A 158 -2.82 7.46 -4.90
C CYS A 158 -1.74 7.00 -5.89
N PHE A 159 -1.74 7.56 -7.10
CA PHE A 159 -0.79 7.20 -8.15
C PHE A 159 0.64 7.45 -7.70
N ALA A 160 0.90 8.64 -7.16
CA ALA A 160 2.23 9.02 -6.71
C ALA A 160 2.72 8.19 -5.50
N SER A 161 1.78 7.72 -4.66
CA SER A 161 2.09 6.77 -3.59
C SER A 161 2.49 5.40 -4.16
N PHE A 162 1.76 4.88 -5.15
CA PHE A 162 2.08 3.60 -5.78
C PHE A 162 3.40 3.65 -6.55
N GLU A 163 3.66 4.74 -7.27
CA GLU A 163 4.93 4.99 -7.95
C GLU A 163 6.11 5.02 -6.98
N ALA A 164 5.97 5.70 -5.83
CA ALA A 164 7.02 5.73 -4.81
C ALA A 164 7.27 4.34 -4.19
N ALA A 165 6.23 3.54 -4.00
CA ALA A 165 6.38 2.15 -3.55
C ALA A 165 7.10 1.29 -4.61
N ALA A 166 6.73 1.45 -5.88
CA ALA A 166 7.35 0.74 -7.00
C ALA A 166 8.83 1.11 -7.18
N GLU A 167 9.18 2.40 -7.02
CA GLU A 167 10.57 2.86 -7.04
C GLU A 167 11.40 2.16 -5.94
N LYS A 168 10.83 2.05 -4.73
CA LYS A 168 11.47 1.36 -3.61
C LYS A 168 11.66 -0.14 -3.88
N THR A 169 10.70 -0.79 -4.52
CA THR A 169 10.78 -2.23 -4.79
C THR A 169 11.55 -2.57 -6.05
N GLY A 170 11.80 -1.57 -6.92
CA GLY A 170 12.39 -1.77 -8.24
C GLY A 170 11.42 -2.38 -9.26
N ASP A 171 10.11 -2.31 -9.00
CA ASP A 171 9.09 -2.83 -9.90
C ASP A 171 8.73 -1.78 -10.96
N HIS A 172 8.72 -2.16 -12.23
CA HIS A 172 8.25 -1.30 -13.32
C HIS A 172 6.75 -1.49 -13.51
N ILE A 173 5.96 -0.61 -12.91
CA ILE A 173 4.50 -0.74 -12.91
C ILE A 173 3.81 0.13 -13.97
N ASN A 174 2.67 -0.36 -14.46
CA ASN A 174 1.63 0.44 -15.11
C ASN A 174 0.42 0.54 -14.17
N ILE A 175 -0.21 1.70 -14.10
CA ILE A 175 -1.36 1.95 -13.21
C ILE A 175 -2.53 2.44 -14.06
N GLU A 176 -3.66 1.75 -13.96
CA GLU A 176 -4.94 2.16 -14.51
C GLU A 176 -5.97 2.32 -13.39
N MET A 177 -6.96 3.18 -13.60
CA MET A 177 -8.04 3.40 -12.64
C MET A 177 -9.40 3.35 -13.35
N PRO A 178 -9.90 2.15 -13.72
CA PRO A 178 -11.11 1.99 -14.51
C PRO A 178 -12.40 2.39 -13.78
N LYS A 179 -12.38 2.46 -12.44
CA LYS A 179 -13.52 2.90 -11.63
C LYS A 179 -13.11 3.99 -10.66
N THR A 180 -14.01 4.91 -10.41
CA THR A 180 -13.79 6.07 -9.53
C THR A 180 -14.91 6.20 -8.49
N LEU A 181 -14.55 6.63 -7.29
CA LEU A 181 -15.48 6.68 -6.16
C LEU A 181 -16.75 7.51 -6.45
N PRO A 182 -16.68 8.71 -7.06
CA PRO A 182 -17.88 9.51 -7.34
C PRO A 182 -18.84 8.88 -8.38
N GLN A 183 -18.31 8.07 -9.31
CA GLN A 183 -19.10 7.52 -10.42
C GLN A 183 -19.53 6.07 -10.17
N ASN A 184 -18.72 5.28 -9.48
CA ASN A 184 -18.87 3.83 -9.36
C ASN A 184 -19.05 3.35 -7.92
N GLY A 185 -18.96 4.23 -6.92
CA GLY A 185 -18.99 3.85 -5.50
C GLY A 185 -17.69 3.19 -5.03
N MET A 186 -16.65 3.15 -5.85
CA MET A 186 -15.29 2.75 -5.46
C MET A 186 -14.24 3.32 -6.43
N CYS A 187 -13.05 3.63 -5.93
CA CYS A 187 -11.86 3.70 -6.78
C CYS A 187 -11.31 2.28 -6.97
N GLU A 188 -11.13 1.84 -8.20
CA GLU A 188 -10.49 0.57 -8.52
C GLU A 188 -9.20 0.86 -9.28
N PHE A 189 -8.07 0.39 -8.74
CA PHE A 189 -6.74 0.55 -9.31
C PHE A 189 -6.24 -0.79 -9.81
N HIS A 190 -5.83 -0.84 -11.06
CA HIS A 190 -5.20 -2.00 -11.69
C HIS A 190 -3.72 -1.67 -11.84
N ILE A 191 -2.87 -2.41 -11.12
CA ILE A 191 -1.43 -2.23 -11.11
C ILE A 191 -0.81 -3.48 -11.73
N SER A 192 -0.02 -3.32 -12.79
CA SER A 192 0.56 -4.46 -13.53
C SER A 192 2.06 -4.28 -13.80
N VAL A 193 2.77 -5.39 -14.00
CA VAL A 193 4.21 -5.45 -14.36
C VAL A 193 4.50 -6.30 -15.59
#